data_AF-A0A2V7KKS1-F1
#
_entry.id   AF-A0A2V7KKS1-F1
#
_cell.length_a   1.000
_cell.length_b   1.000
_cell.length_c   1.000
_cell.angle_alpha   90.00
_cell.angle_beta   90.00
_cell.angle_gamma   90.00
#
_symmetry.space_group_name_H-M   'P 1'
#
loop_
_entity.id
_entity.type
_entity.pdbx_description
1 polymer ?
#
loop_
_entity_poly.entity_id
_entity_poly.type
_entity_poly.pdbx_seq_one_letter_code
_entity_poly.pdbx_strand_id
1 'polypeptide(L)'
;MATAPARQKSPKHAGFSTPQGLHPNASHDPQFALYWGKGFRNKWDFASTAVFWTQDKNHGDAWTANLSGKRFAFLVENEMWYKTRSAISIGSEIRVSYNARIRRPNPASVPVLALAC
;
A
#
# COMPACT_ATOMS: atom_id res chain seq x y z
N MET A 1 -44.89 38.58 -36.80
CA MET A 1 -44.11 38.79 -35.56
C MET A 1 -44.05 37.46 -34.82
N ALA A 2 -42.92 36.76 -34.89
CA ALA A 2 -42.64 35.58 -34.10
C ALA A 2 -41.15 35.66 -33.71
N THR A 3 -40.91 35.91 -32.42
CA THR A 3 -39.58 36.10 -31.85
C THR A 3 -38.91 34.74 -31.72
N ALA A 4 -37.76 34.54 -32.37
CA ALA A 4 -36.96 33.32 -32.21
C ALA A 4 -36.44 33.22 -30.75
N PRO A 5 -36.40 32.03 -30.14
CA PRO A 5 -35.85 31.87 -28.80
C PRO A 5 -34.34 32.13 -28.82
N ALA A 6 -33.88 32.87 -27.81
CA ALA A 6 -32.48 33.22 -27.65
C ALA A 6 -31.59 31.97 -27.56
N ARG A 7 -30.54 31.92 -28.39
CA ARG A 7 -29.50 30.89 -28.35
C ARG A 7 -28.81 30.91 -26.99
N GLN A 8 -29.11 29.93 -26.14
CA GLN A 8 -28.41 29.72 -24.88
C GLN A 8 -26.92 29.49 -25.18
N LYS A 9 -26.07 30.45 -24.78
CA LYS A 9 -24.61 30.28 -24.85
C LYS A 9 -24.23 29.12 -23.95
N SER A 10 -23.64 28.09 -24.53
CA SER A 10 -23.00 27.00 -23.79
C SER A 10 -22.04 27.59 -22.76
N PRO A 11 -22.14 27.23 -21.47
CA PRO A 11 -21.24 27.74 -20.45
C PRO A 11 -19.81 27.28 -20.80
N LYS A 12 -18.97 28.25 -21.14
CA LYS A 12 -17.53 28.03 -21.26
C LYS A 12 -17.02 27.63 -19.86
N HIS A 13 -16.49 26.42 -19.76
CA HIS A 13 -15.82 25.86 -18.59
C HIS A 13 -16.74 25.53 -17.40
N ALA A 14 -17.73 24.66 -17.61
CA ALA A 14 -18.03 23.69 -16.55
C ALA A 14 -16.84 22.73 -16.51
N GLY A 15 -15.97 22.92 -15.51
CA GLY A 15 -14.79 22.10 -15.30
C GLY A 15 -15.16 20.63 -15.41
N PHE A 16 -14.46 19.92 -16.30
CA PHE A 16 -14.35 18.48 -16.22
C PHE A 16 -13.86 18.20 -14.80
N SER A 17 -14.78 17.72 -13.95
CA SER A 17 -14.47 17.29 -12.60
C SER A 17 -13.28 16.35 -12.72
N THR A 18 -12.13 16.78 -12.22
CA THR A 18 -10.97 15.91 -12.01
C THR A 18 -11.52 14.61 -11.44
N PRO A 19 -11.22 13.43 -12.03
CA PRO A 19 -11.65 12.17 -11.45
C PRO A 19 -11.27 12.19 -9.97
N GLN A 20 -12.29 12.07 -9.11
CA GLN A 20 -12.13 12.12 -7.66
C GLN A 20 -11.05 11.11 -7.26
N GLY A 21 -9.86 11.59 -6.92
CA GLY A 21 -8.78 10.71 -6.47
C GLY A 21 -7.36 11.15 -6.83
N LEU A 22 -7.15 12.00 -7.84
CA LEU A 22 -5.80 12.50 -8.13
C LEU A 22 -5.53 13.80 -7.36
N HIS A 23 -4.97 13.65 -6.16
CA HIS A 23 -4.48 14.79 -5.38
C HIS A 23 -3.40 15.51 -6.23
N PRO A 24 -3.49 16.83 -6.48
CA PRO A 24 -2.55 17.55 -7.35
C PRO A 24 -1.10 17.54 -6.82
N ASN A 25 -0.92 17.12 -5.57
CA ASN A 25 0.36 16.87 -4.93
C ASN A 25 0.48 15.38 -4.59
N ALA A 26 0.58 14.52 -5.61
CA ALA A 26 0.89 13.12 -5.39
C ALA A 26 2.29 13.02 -4.75
N SER A 27 2.40 12.22 -3.69
CA SER A 27 3.66 11.98 -3.00
C SER A 27 4.64 11.25 -3.91
N HIS A 28 5.88 11.73 -4.00
CA HIS A 28 6.99 10.97 -4.57
C HIS A 28 7.71 10.26 -3.43
N ASP A 29 7.45 8.96 -3.29
CA ASP A 29 7.98 8.13 -2.24
C ASP A 29 8.97 7.09 -2.80
N PRO A 30 10.27 7.18 -2.47
CA PRO A 30 11.19 6.09 -2.78
C PRO A 30 10.75 4.80 -2.10
N GLN A 31 10.81 3.70 -2.86
CA GLN A 31 10.60 2.34 -2.38
C GLN A 31 11.79 1.48 -2.78
N PHE A 32 12.26 0.68 -1.83
CA PHE A 32 13.31 -0.31 -2.03
C PHE A 32 12.75 -1.68 -1.66
N ALA A 33 12.91 -2.65 -2.56
CA ALA A 33 12.49 -4.03 -2.37
C ALA A 33 13.67 -4.98 -2.54
N LEU A 34 13.87 -5.86 -1.57
CA LEU A 34 14.86 -6.92 -1.58
C LEU A 34 14.14 -8.26 -1.55
N TYR A 35 14.52 -9.15 -2.46
CA TYR A 35 14.03 -10.52 -2.54
C TYR A 35 15.21 -11.47 -2.39
N TRP A 36 15.12 -12.42 -1.46
CA TRP A 36 16.14 -13.44 -1.29
C TRP A 36 15.51 -14.76 -0.88
N GLY A 37 16.19 -15.86 -1.18
CA GLY A 37 15.66 -17.18 -0.89
C GLY A 37 16.63 -18.27 -1.30
N LYS A 38 16.43 -19.45 -0.72
CA LYS A 38 17.24 -20.62 -1.04
C LYS A 38 16.46 -21.90 -0.74
N GLY A 39 16.54 -22.84 -1.67
CA GLY A 39 16.12 -24.22 -1.45
C GLY A 39 17.16 -25.01 -0.67
N PHE A 40 16.71 -25.87 0.24
CA PHE A 40 17.52 -26.80 1.01
C PHE A 40 17.05 -28.25 0.77
N ARG A 41 17.98 -29.13 0.41
CA ARG A 41 17.77 -30.59 0.32
C ARG A 41 16.57 -31.02 -0.56
N ASN A 42 16.26 -30.25 -1.60
CA ASN A 42 15.14 -30.46 -2.54
C ASN A 42 13.75 -30.62 -1.91
N LYS A 43 13.61 -30.30 -0.62
CA LYS A 43 12.39 -30.50 0.17
C LYS A 43 11.93 -29.25 0.89
N TRP A 44 12.87 -28.40 1.28
CA TRP A 44 12.57 -27.15 1.95
C TRP A 44 12.92 -25.98 1.04
N ASP A 45 12.07 -24.97 0.97
CA ASP A 45 12.38 -23.72 0.30
C ASP A 45 12.17 -22.57 1.27
N PHE A 46 13.17 -21.71 1.38
CA PHE A 46 13.04 -20.44 2.08
C PHE A 46 12.93 -19.32 1.06
N ALA A 47 11.97 -18.42 1.25
CA ALA A 47 11.82 -17.20 0.48
C ALA A 47 11.59 -16.02 1.43
N SER A 48 12.08 -14.86 1.09
CA SER A 48 11.87 -13.66 1.88
C SER A 48 11.84 -12.42 1.01
N THR A 49 11.00 -11.49 1.44
CA THR A 49 10.81 -10.18 0.84
C THR A 49 10.97 -9.13 1.94
N ALA A 50 11.78 -8.10 1.69
CA ALA A 50 11.81 -6.89 2.50
C ALA A 50 11.52 -5.67 1.64
N VAL A 51 10.47 -4.94 1.98
CA VAL A 51 10.06 -3.71 1.33
C VAL A 51 10.20 -2.56 2.32
N PHE A 52 10.89 -1.51 1.90
CA PHE A 52 11.09 -0.28 2.65
C PHE A 52 10.62 0.88 1.79
N TRP A 53 9.89 1.82 2.37
CA TRP A 53 9.44 3.00 1.62
C TRP A 53 9.29 4.20 2.54
N THR A 54 9.31 5.39 1.95
CA THR A 54 8.74 6.56 2.62
C THR A 54 7.27 6.68 2.27
N GLN A 55 6.51 7.36 3.11
CA GLN A 55 5.13 7.73 2.78
C GLN A 55 4.82 9.08 3.41
N ASP A 56 3.90 9.84 2.83
CA ASP A 56 3.41 11.06 3.46
C ASP A 56 2.70 10.76 4.80
N LYS A 57 2.86 11.65 5.77
CA LYS A 57 2.08 11.58 7.01
C LYS A 57 0.63 12.00 6.80
N ASN A 58 0.36 12.84 5.80
CA ASN A 58 -0.98 13.17 5.33
C ASN A 58 -1.42 12.12 4.31
N HIS A 59 -2.42 11.32 4.64
CA HIS A 59 -2.93 10.29 3.74
C HIS A 59 -4.15 10.75 2.92
N GLY A 60 -4.48 12.05 2.96
CA GLY A 60 -5.64 12.61 2.28
C GLY A 60 -6.96 12.43 3.04
N ASP A 61 -6.91 12.12 4.34
CA ASP A 61 -8.09 12.02 5.20
C ASP A 61 -8.15 13.20 6.21
N ALA A 62 -9.35 13.43 6.76
CA ALA A 62 -9.59 14.54 7.69
C ALA A 62 -8.74 14.47 8.97
N TRP A 63 -8.32 13.27 9.39
CA TRP A 63 -7.52 13.06 10.60
C TRP A 63 -6.04 13.33 10.40
N THR A 64 -5.57 13.25 9.15
CA THR A 64 -4.16 13.44 8.78
C THR A 64 -3.91 14.73 8.00
N ALA A 65 -4.96 15.53 7.75
CA ALA A 65 -4.90 16.80 7.01
C ALA A 65 -3.87 17.81 7.54
N ASN A 66 -3.65 17.82 8.87
CA ASN A 66 -2.70 18.72 9.53
C ASN A 66 -1.30 18.13 9.71
N LEU A 67 -1.06 16.89 9.26
CA LEU A 67 0.25 16.25 9.36
C LEU A 67 1.10 16.60 8.14
N SER A 68 2.38 16.91 8.36
CA SER A 68 3.31 17.26 7.28
C SER A 68 4.61 16.47 7.34
N GLY A 69 5.23 16.33 6.17
CA GLY A 69 6.49 15.60 5.96
C GLY A 69 6.32 14.11 5.70
N LYS A 70 7.46 13.45 5.46
CA LYS A 70 7.55 12.02 5.19
C LYS A 70 7.72 11.21 6.48
N ARG A 71 7.36 9.93 6.42
CA ARG A 71 7.68 8.92 7.43
C ARG A 71 8.18 7.66 6.75
N PHE A 72 9.02 6.91 7.44
CA PHE A 72 9.49 5.61 6.97
C PHE A 72 8.49 4.50 7.29
N ALA A 73 8.39 3.51 6.43
CA ALA A 73 7.60 2.30 6.61
C ALA A 73 8.35 1.10 6.05
N PHE A 74 8.07 -0.08 6.62
CA PHE A 74 8.66 -1.31 6.14
C PHE A 74 7.73 -2.50 6.31
N LEU A 75 8.00 -3.52 5.52
CA LEU A 75 7.36 -4.83 5.56
C LEU A 75 8.42 -5.88 5.25
N VAL A 76 8.52 -6.89 6.10
CA VAL A 76 9.39 -8.04 5.91
C VAL A 76 8.53 -9.29 5.99
N GLU A 77 8.59 -10.13 4.97
CA GLU A 77 7.93 -11.42 4.89
C GLU A 77 9.00 -12.49 4.79
N ASN A 78 8.90 -13.51 5.63
CA ASN A 78 9.75 -14.69 5.59
C ASN A 78 8.85 -15.90 5.42
N GLU A 79 9.11 -16.69 4.40
CA GLU A 79 8.34 -17.88 4.07
C GLU A 79 9.25 -19.10 4.13
N MET A 80 8.73 -20.17 4.70
CA MET A 80 9.35 -21.48 4.71
C MET A 80 8.37 -22.49 4.17
N TRP A 81 8.75 -23.22 3.14
CA TRP A 81 7.90 -24.18 2.43
C TRP A 81 8.50 -25.57 2.52
N TYR A 82 7.65 -26.57 2.72
CA TYR A 82 7.99 -27.98 2.67
C TYR A 82 7.23 -28.69 1.53
N LYS A 83 7.98 -29.30 0.61
CA LYS A 83 7.46 -30.09 -0.52
C LYS A 83 7.00 -31.46 -0.05
N THR A 84 5.69 -31.67 0.05
CA THR A 84 5.10 -32.94 0.46
C THR A 84 5.10 -33.95 -0.70
N ARG A 85 4.60 -33.54 -1.87
CA ARG A 85 4.60 -34.31 -3.13
C ARG A 85 5.04 -33.40 -4.28
N SER A 86 5.27 -33.96 -5.46
CA SER A 86 5.81 -33.20 -6.61
C SER A 86 5.03 -31.94 -6.99
N ALA A 87 3.74 -31.84 -6.62
CA ALA A 87 2.87 -30.71 -6.92
C ALA A 87 2.27 -30.00 -5.68
N ILE A 88 2.64 -30.42 -4.46
CA ILE A 88 2.02 -29.88 -3.24
C ILE A 88 3.13 -29.50 -2.26
N SER A 89 3.05 -28.27 -1.75
CA SER A 89 3.88 -27.78 -0.65
C SER A 89 2.98 -27.20 0.44
N ILE A 90 3.42 -27.31 1.69
CA ILE A 90 2.79 -26.71 2.86
C ILE A 90 3.86 -25.88 3.54
N GLY A 91 3.53 -24.70 4.05
CA GLY A 91 4.52 -23.76 4.53
C GLY A 91 4.06 -22.95 5.72
N SER A 92 4.95 -22.07 6.16
CA SER A 92 4.67 -21.04 7.14
C SER A 92 5.16 -19.70 6.60
N GLU A 93 4.30 -18.69 6.62
CA GLU A 93 4.72 -17.29 6.46
C GLU A 93 4.93 -16.65 7.84
N ILE A 94 5.92 -15.77 7.97
CA ILE A 94 6.11 -14.85 9.08
C ILE A 94 6.22 -13.46 8.51
N ARG A 95 5.20 -12.65 8.77
CA ARG A 95 5.18 -11.23 8.40
C ARG A 95 5.63 -10.37 9.58
N VAL A 96 6.32 -9.28 9.30
CA VAL A 96 6.61 -8.20 10.24
C VAL A 96 6.42 -6.90 9.48
N SER A 97 5.63 -5.98 10.01
CA SER A 97 5.41 -4.69 9.34
C SER A 97 5.37 -3.53 10.32
N TYR A 98 5.84 -2.38 9.84
CA TYR A 98 5.68 -1.11 10.49
C TYR A 98 4.95 -0.17 9.54
N ASN A 99 3.64 -0.07 9.75
CA ASN A 99 2.74 0.79 9.00
C ASN A 99 1.96 1.66 9.98
N ALA A 100 2.26 2.96 10.00
CA ALA A 100 1.64 3.90 10.93
C ALA A 100 0.17 4.27 10.55
N ARG A 101 -0.65 3.28 10.18
CA ARG A 101 -2.11 3.42 10.03
C ARG A 101 -2.85 3.43 11.38
N ILE A 102 -2.17 3.31 12.52
CA ILE A 102 -2.80 3.20 13.84
C ILE A 102 -2.18 4.22 14.80
N ARG A 103 -2.82 5.39 14.93
CA ARG A 103 -2.54 6.38 15.98
C ARG A 103 -3.74 6.51 16.92
N ARG A 104 -4.16 5.39 17.52
CA ARG A 104 -4.83 5.41 18.82
C ARG A 104 -3.83 4.91 19.87
N PRO A 105 -3.78 5.48 21.09
CA PRO A 105 -3.03 4.90 22.19
C PRO A 105 -3.78 3.63 22.65
N ASN A 106 -3.37 2.49 22.13
CA ASN A 106 -3.58 1.16 22.70
C ASN A 106 -2.17 0.53 22.65
N PRO A 107 -1.67 -0.17 23.68
CA PRO A 107 -0.25 -0.55 23.83
C PRO A 107 0.23 -1.63 22.84
N ALA A 108 -0.37 -1.68 21.66
CA ALA A 108 -0.11 -2.59 20.59
C ALA A 108 0.50 -1.81 19.41
N SER A 109 1.75 -1.38 19.54
CA SER A 109 2.68 -1.53 18.42
C SER A 109 2.85 -3.04 18.23
N VAL A 110 1.82 -3.68 17.67
CA VAL A 110 1.82 -5.12 17.42
C VAL A 110 2.75 -5.36 16.25
N PRO A 111 3.90 -6.03 16.44
CA PRO A 111 4.45 -6.80 15.33
C PRO A 111 3.33 -7.75 14.88
N VAL A 112 2.76 -7.49 13.71
CA VAL A 112 1.80 -8.42 13.10
C VAL A 112 2.60 -9.60 12.59
N LEU A 113 2.79 -10.59 13.46
CA LEU A 113 3.22 -11.93 13.09
C LEU A 113 2.00 -12.65 12.52
N ALA A 114 1.83 -12.58 11.19
CA ALA A 114 0.90 -13.47 10.51
C ALA A 114 1.61 -14.80 10.29
N LEU A 115 1.03 -15.89 10.78
CA LEU A 115 1.39 -17.26 10.44
C LEU A 115 0.38 -17.78 9.42
N ALA A 116 0.75 -17.81 8.13
CA ALA A 116 -0.05 -18.49 7.11
C ALA A 116 0.44 -19.94 7.02
N CYS A 117 -0.42 -20.91 7.36
CA CYS A 117 -0.16 -22.35 7.23
C CYS A 117 -0.72 -22.93 5.92
#